data_AF-A0A7W1CAY7-F1
#
_entry.id   AF-A0A7W1CAY7-F1
#
_cell.length_a   1.000
_cell.length_b   1.000
_cell.length_c   1.000
_cell.angle_alpha   90.00
_cell.angle_beta   90.00
_cell.angle_gamma   90.00
#
_symmetry.space_group_name_H-M   'P 1'
#
loop_
_entity.id
_entity.type
_entity.pdbx_description
1 polymer ?
#
loop_
_entity_poly.entity_id
_entity_poly.type
_entity_poly.pdbx_seq_one_letter_code
_entity_poly.pdbx_strand_id
1 'polypeptide(L)'
;RYFPEPDLLPLELTAAWVHEIKSRLPELPEERKARFVQQYGLSEYDAGVLTADADLASFYEKVAAEADPKQAANWTTGELQALLNEAGIGISESKVEPGHVTELIGLVEKGTVSRSAAKDVLGFVFETGDAPSAVVEREGLASMGGDELSGTVDEVIVANPDEAGRVRDGDKKVIGFLVGQVMKATRGGADGGRVRQLLMEKLDGQ
;
A
#
# COMPACT_ATOMS: atom_id res chain seq x y z
N ARG A 1 43.09 -39.95 2.63
CA ARG A 1 44.11 -38.96 2.24
C ARG A 1 43.53 -38.18 1.08
N TYR A 2 43.36 -36.86 1.17
CA TYR A 2 42.93 -36.06 0.02
C TYR A 2 44.07 -36.07 -1.02
N PHE A 3 43.75 -36.38 -2.28
CA PHE A 3 44.65 -36.27 -3.42
C PHE A 3 43.92 -35.54 -4.56
N PRO A 4 44.64 -34.81 -5.43
CA PRO A 4 44.03 -34.10 -6.56
C PRO A 4 43.35 -35.07 -7.52
N GLU A 5 42.19 -34.69 -8.04
CA GLU A 5 41.42 -35.47 -9.01
C GLU A 5 42.21 -35.61 -10.33
N PRO A 6 42.67 -36.82 -10.72
CA PRO A 6 43.50 -37.00 -11.91
C PRO A 6 42.75 -36.78 -13.24
N ASP A 7 41.42 -36.94 -13.25
CA ASP A 7 40.63 -36.85 -14.48
C ASP A 7 40.24 -35.39 -14.84
N LEU A 8 40.42 -34.45 -13.92
CA LEU A 8 40.10 -33.03 -14.13
C LEU A 8 41.38 -32.22 -14.37
N LEU A 9 41.42 -31.56 -15.53
CA LEU A 9 42.47 -30.57 -15.80
C LEU A 9 42.36 -29.40 -14.80
N PRO A 10 43.49 -28.80 -14.39
CA PRO A 10 43.48 -27.60 -13.56
C PRO A 10 42.67 -26.48 -14.23
N LEU A 11 41.74 -25.90 -13.47
CA LEU A 11 40.96 -24.76 -13.94
C LEU A 11 41.79 -23.47 -13.81
N GLU A 12 42.11 -22.84 -14.93
CA GLU A 12 42.76 -21.53 -14.94
C GLU A 12 41.74 -20.39 -15.05
N LEU A 13 41.66 -19.56 -14.01
CA LEU A 13 40.80 -18.38 -13.96
C LEU A 13 41.52 -17.18 -14.57
N THR A 14 41.23 -16.86 -15.83
CA THR A 14 41.80 -15.63 -16.44
C THR A 14 41.17 -14.37 -15.85
N ALA A 15 41.94 -13.29 -15.77
CA ALA A 15 41.42 -12.00 -15.27
C ALA A 15 40.26 -11.47 -16.13
N ALA A 16 40.29 -11.72 -17.45
CA ALA A 16 39.22 -11.35 -18.36
C ALA A 16 37.92 -12.10 -18.05
N TRP A 17 38.00 -13.41 -17.79
CA TRP A 17 36.83 -14.22 -17.44
C TRP A 17 36.23 -13.80 -16.09
N VAL A 18 37.08 -13.50 -15.09
CA VAL A 18 36.62 -12.97 -13.80
C VAL A 18 35.92 -11.62 -13.98
N HIS A 19 36.44 -10.74 -14.84
CA HIS A 19 35.83 -9.43 -15.09
C HIS A 19 34.47 -9.55 -15.80
N GLU A 20 34.37 -10.44 -16.78
CA GLU A 20 33.10 -10.74 -17.46
C GLU A 20 32.03 -11.21 -16.46
N ILE A 21 32.36 -12.17 -15.58
CA ILE A 21 31.43 -12.64 -14.54
C ILE A 21 31.05 -11.50 -13.60
N LYS A 22 32.01 -10.70 -13.13
CA LYS A 22 31.74 -9.56 -12.23
C LYS A 22 30.79 -8.55 -12.87
N SER A 23 30.90 -8.28 -14.17
CA SER A 23 30.01 -7.34 -14.87
C SER A 23 28.56 -7.81 -14.99
N ARG A 24 28.29 -9.10 -14.77
CA ARG A 24 26.95 -9.70 -14.81
C ARG A 24 26.34 -9.88 -13.42
N LEU A 25 27.11 -9.66 -12.35
CA LEU A 25 26.58 -9.76 -11.01
C LEU A 25 25.57 -8.62 -10.78
N PRO A 26 24.35 -8.92 -10.31
CA PRO A 26 23.41 -7.88 -9.94
C PRO A 26 23.94 -7.06 -8.74
N GLU A 27 23.34 -5.89 -8.54
CA GLU A 27 23.57 -5.08 -7.34
C GLU A 27 23.33 -5.93 -6.08
N LEU A 28 24.25 -5.87 -5.11
CA LEU A 28 24.09 -6.61 -3.87
C LEU A 28 22.95 -5.99 -3.04
N PRO A 29 22.22 -6.78 -2.22
CA PRO A 29 21.12 -6.26 -1.41
C PRO A 29 21.49 -5.07 -0.53
N GLU A 30 22.68 -5.09 0.10
CA GLU A 30 23.15 -3.98 0.94
C GLU A 30 23.45 -2.71 0.13
N GLU A 31 24.00 -2.85 -1.08
CA GLU A 31 24.25 -1.71 -1.98
C GLU A 31 22.92 -1.10 -2.44
N ARG A 32 21.97 -1.96 -2.83
CA ARG A 32 20.62 -1.55 -3.23
C ARG A 32 19.87 -0.87 -2.10
N LYS A 33 19.98 -1.39 -0.88
CA LYS A 33 19.39 -0.79 0.33
C LYS A 33 19.95 0.61 0.57
N ALA A 34 21.27 0.75 0.53
CA ALA A 34 21.93 2.05 0.70
C ALA A 34 21.49 3.05 -0.40
N ARG A 35 21.36 2.59 -1.65
CA ARG A 35 20.84 3.38 -2.76
C ARG A 35 19.39 3.79 -2.52
N PHE A 36 18.53 2.90 -2.04
CA PHE A 36 17.13 3.24 -1.76
C PHE A 36 17.00 4.33 -0.68
N VAL A 37 17.83 4.26 0.36
CA VAL A 37 17.88 5.32 1.38
C VAL A 37 18.34 6.65 0.78
N GLN A 38 19.42 6.65 -0.02
CA GLN A 38 20.00 7.89 -0.57
C GLN A 38 19.16 8.52 -1.69
N GLN A 39 18.68 7.70 -2.64
CA GLN A 39 18.02 8.16 -3.86
C GLN A 39 16.52 8.39 -3.65
N TYR A 40 15.86 7.51 -2.89
CA TYR A 40 14.41 7.58 -2.67
C TYR A 40 14.04 8.18 -1.31
N GLY A 41 15.02 8.48 -0.45
CA GLY A 41 14.79 9.08 0.86
C GLY A 41 13.99 8.17 1.80
N LEU A 42 14.11 6.85 1.63
CA LEU A 42 13.46 5.84 2.46
C LEU A 42 14.18 5.71 3.81
N SER A 43 13.44 5.22 4.81
CA SER A 43 14.06 4.80 6.07
C SER A 43 14.91 3.54 5.84
N GLU A 44 15.92 3.31 6.68
CA GLU A 44 16.70 2.06 6.61
C GLU A 44 15.83 0.81 6.80
N TYR A 45 14.73 0.94 7.55
CA TYR A 45 13.78 -0.13 7.77
C TYR A 45 13.03 -0.47 6.47
N ASP A 46 12.38 0.53 5.85
CA ASP A 46 11.62 0.31 4.62
C ASP A 46 12.51 -0.17 3.49
N ALA A 47 13.69 0.42 3.34
CA ALA A 47 14.68 -0.04 2.36
C ALA A 47 15.08 -1.50 2.62
N GLY A 48 15.32 -1.87 3.89
CA GLY A 48 15.68 -3.24 4.26
C GLY A 48 14.58 -4.26 3.95
N VAL A 49 13.31 -3.91 4.18
CA VAL A 49 12.16 -4.76 3.84
C VAL A 49 12.07 -4.94 2.32
N LEU A 50 12.13 -3.85 1.56
CA LEU A 50 12.03 -3.89 0.10
C LEU A 50 13.16 -4.69 -0.55
N THR A 51 14.39 -4.61 -0.02
CA THR A 51 15.55 -5.31 -0.57
C THR A 51 15.77 -6.71 0.00
N ALA A 52 14.89 -7.19 0.89
CA ALA A 52 14.96 -8.56 1.41
C ALA A 52 14.71 -9.61 0.32
N ASP A 53 13.91 -9.24 -0.69
CA ASP A 53 13.62 -10.04 -1.87
C ASP A 53 13.94 -9.27 -3.16
N ALA A 54 14.59 -9.94 -4.11
CA ALA A 54 15.07 -9.31 -5.33
C ALA A 54 13.93 -8.92 -6.29
N ASP A 55 12.86 -9.72 -6.32
CA ASP A 55 11.69 -9.45 -7.17
C ASP A 55 10.89 -8.28 -6.58
N LEU A 56 10.71 -8.23 -5.26
CA LEU A 56 10.02 -7.15 -4.55
C LEU A 56 10.75 -5.81 -4.71
N ALA A 57 12.07 -5.81 -4.58
CA ALA A 57 12.86 -4.61 -4.80
C ALA A 57 12.72 -4.11 -6.25
N SER A 58 12.66 -5.03 -7.22
CA SER A 58 12.51 -4.70 -8.64
C SER A 58 11.09 -4.24 -8.97
N PHE A 59 10.09 -4.79 -8.28
CA PHE A 59 8.71 -4.33 -8.34
C PHE A 59 8.60 -2.89 -7.83
N TYR A 60 9.13 -2.61 -6.63
CA TYR A 60 9.12 -1.29 -6.03
C TYR A 60 9.79 -0.24 -6.92
N GLU A 61 10.95 -0.52 -7.51
CA GLU A 61 11.62 0.47 -8.38
C GLU A 61 10.79 0.84 -9.61
N LYS A 62 10.02 -0.11 -10.16
CA LYS A 62 9.10 0.18 -11.26
C LYS A 62 7.96 1.09 -10.81
N VAL A 63 7.42 0.88 -9.62
CA VAL A 63 6.38 1.77 -9.04
C VAL A 63 6.96 3.16 -8.73
N ALA A 64 8.11 3.21 -8.08
CA ALA A 64 8.78 4.46 -7.69
C ALA A 64 9.32 5.28 -8.88
N ALA A 65 9.39 4.68 -10.08
CA ALA A 65 9.70 5.40 -11.31
C ALA A 65 8.53 6.28 -11.79
N GLU A 66 7.29 5.94 -11.42
CA GLU A 66 6.07 6.59 -11.91
C GLU A 66 5.23 7.26 -10.80
N ALA A 67 5.51 6.95 -9.54
CA ALA A 67 4.82 7.50 -8.36
C ALA A 67 5.81 8.03 -7.31
N ASP A 68 5.31 8.78 -6.32
CA ASP A 68 6.14 9.22 -5.19
C ASP A 68 6.81 8.01 -4.51
N PRO A 69 8.15 8.00 -4.37
CA PRO A 69 8.87 6.84 -3.85
C PRO A 69 8.45 6.44 -2.43
N LYS A 70 8.05 7.39 -1.58
CA LYS A 70 7.59 7.07 -0.22
C LYS A 70 6.21 6.45 -0.24
N GLN A 71 5.29 6.94 -1.07
CA GLN A 71 3.99 6.31 -1.27
C GLN A 71 4.16 4.90 -1.85
N ALA A 72 5.00 4.74 -2.87
CA ALA A 72 5.33 3.44 -3.44
C ALA A 72 5.86 2.46 -2.38
N ALA A 73 6.78 2.92 -1.52
CA ALA A 73 7.31 2.11 -0.42
C ALA A 73 6.19 1.74 0.57
N ASN A 74 5.39 2.71 1.02
CA ASN A 74 4.31 2.48 1.99
C ASN A 74 3.30 1.43 1.49
N TRP A 75 2.84 1.54 0.24
CA TRP A 75 1.88 0.59 -0.33
C TRP A 75 2.50 -0.79 -0.55
N THR A 76 3.78 -0.84 -0.92
CA THR A 76 4.49 -2.10 -1.17
C THR A 76 4.80 -2.84 0.12
N THR A 77 5.41 -2.18 1.12
CA THR A 77 5.84 -2.80 2.39
C THR A 77 4.70 -2.95 3.40
N GLY A 78 3.65 -2.14 3.28
CA GLY A 78 2.47 -2.17 4.14
C GLY A 78 1.41 -3.13 3.60
N GLU A 79 0.53 -2.60 2.76
CA GLU A 79 -0.67 -3.31 2.32
C GLU A 79 -0.38 -4.49 1.38
N LEU A 80 0.46 -4.33 0.36
CA LEU A 80 0.76 -5.41 -0.59
C LEU A 80 1.53 -6.55 0.08
N GLN A 81 2.54 -6.24 0.90
CA GLN A 81 3.27 -7.26 1.65
C GLN A 81 2.37 -8.04 2.60
N ALA A 82 1.38 -7.38 3.23
CA ALA A 82 0.42 -8.06 4.09
C ALA A 82 -0.40 -9.10 3.31
N LEU A 83 -0.90 -8.74 2.11
CA LEU A 83 -1.64 -9.64 1.23
C LEU A 83 -0.78 -10.82 0.74
N LEU A 84 0.46 -10.56 0.34
CA LEU A 84 1.43 -11.58 -0.05
C LEU A 84 1.69 -12.57 1.10
N ASN A 85 1.90 -12.06 2.31
CA ASN A 85 2.16 -12.88 3.49
C ASN A 85 0.94 -13.72 3.87
N GLU A 86 -0.28 -13.17 3.77
CA GLU A 86 -1.53 -13.89 4.06
C GLU A 86 -1.78 -15.02 3.06
N ALA A 87 -1.51 -14.77 1.77
CA ALA A 87 -1.59 -15.78 0.73
C ALA A 87 -0.41 -16.78 0.73
N GLY A 88 0.69 -16.44 1.41
CA GLY A 88 1.91 -17.26 1.46
C GLY A 88 2.65 -17.32 0.12
N ILE A 89 2.55 -16.28 -0.70
CA ILE A 89 3.15 -16.23 -2.05
C ILE A 89 4.14 -15.06 -2.19
N GLY A 90 5.06 -15.18 -3.15
CA GLY A 90 5.96 -14.10 -3.54
C GLY A 90 5.29 -13.10 -4.48
N ILE A 91 5.89 -11.90 -4.64
CA ILE A 91 5.38 -10.90 -5.59
C ILE A 91 5.38 -11.41 -7.04
N SER A 92 6.33 -12.28 -7.40
CA SER A 92 6.42 -12.89 -8.72
C SER A 92 5.31 -13.91 -9.02
N GLU A 93 4.57 -14.36 -7.99
CA GLU A 93 3.40 -15.23 -8.12
C GLU A 93 2.08 -14.46 -8.03
N SER A 94 2.14 -13.17 -7.68
CA SER A 94 0.97 -12.30 -7.58
C SER A 94 0.48 -11.84 -8.95
N LYS A 95 -0.82 -11.58 -9.05
CA LYS A 95 -1.43 -10.90 -10.21
C LYS A 95 -1.25 -9.38 -10.16
N VAL A 96 -0.74 -8.84 -9.05
CA VAL A 96 -0.51 -7.41 -8.90
C VAL A 96 0.72 -7.01 -9.71
N GLU A 97 0.51 -6.19 -10.74
CA GLU A 97 1.58 -5.60 -11.53
C GLU A 97 1.95 -4.20 -10.99
N PRO A 98 3.17 -3.69 -11.25
CA PRO A 98 3.58 -2.35 -10.81
C PRO A 98 2.63 -1.25 -11.24
N GLY A 99 2.09 -1.34 -12.47
CA GLY A 99 1.13 -0.36 -13.00
C GLY A 99 -0.15 -0.25 -12.18
N HIS A 100 -0.61 -1.34 -11.55
CA HIS A 100 -1.77 -1.31 -10.67
C HIS A 100 -1.51 -0.49 -9.41
N VAL A 101 -0.32 -0.62 -8.80
CA VAL A 101 0.03 0.14 -7.61
C VAL A 101 0.22 1.62 -7.95
N THR A 102 0.87 1.93 -9.07
CA THR A 102 1.01 3.31 -9.57
C THR A 102 -0.35 3.96 -9.81
N GLU A 103 -1.26 3.25 -10.50
CA GLU A 103 -2.61 3.76 -10.77
C GLU A 103 -3.38 3.99 -9.47
N LEU A 104 -3.33 3.04 -8.53
CA LEU A 104 -3.98 3.17 -7.23
C LEU A 104 -3.48 4.39 -6.45
N ILE A 105 -2.16 4.61 -6.42
CA ILE A 105 -1.55 5.81 -5.80
C ILE A 105 -2.12 7.07 -6.46
N GLY A 106 -2.16 7.11 -7.78
CA GLY A 106 -2.71 8.25 -8.53
C GLY A 106 -4.19 8.51 -8.25
N LEU A 107 -5.00 7.46 -8.05
CA LEU A 107 -6.43 7.60 -7.69
C LEU A 107 -6.60 8.19 -6.28
N VAL A 108 -5.74 7.80 -5.34
CA VAL A 108 -5.73 8.35 -3.98
C VAL A 108 -5.27 9.81 -3.98
N GLU A 109 -4.20 10.14 -4.71
CA GLU A 109 -3.69 11.51 -4.83
C GLU A 109 -4.69 12.48 -5.45
N LYS A 110 -5.47 12.01 -6.43
CA LYS A 110 -6.57 12.78 -7.05
C LYS A 110 -7.80 12.90 -6.14
N GLY A 111 -7.84 12.18 -5.02
CA GLY A 111 -8.99 12.09 -4.14
C GLY A 111 -10.16 11.31 -4.74
N THR A 112 -9.96 10.62 -5.87
CA THR A 112 -10.98 9.76 -6.51
C THR A 112 -11.38 8.60 -5.61
N VAL A 113 -10.44 8.11 -4.80
CA VAL A 113 -10.66 7.06 -3.81
C VAL A 113 -10.02 7.50 -2.50
N SER A 114 -10.67 7.23 -1.38
CA SER A 114 -10.11 7.49 -0.06
C SER A 114 -8.97 6.50 0.23
N ARG A 115 -8.08 6.82 1.17
CA ARG A 115 -7.02 5.88 1.56
C ARG A 115 -7.58 4.57 2.12
N SER A 116 -8.73 4.59 2.80
CA SER A 116 -9.38 3.37 3.30
C SER A 116 -9.92 2.52 2.17
N ALA A 117 -10.69 3.10 1.26
CA ALA A 117 -11.27 2.37 0.12
C ALA A 117 -10.18 1.84 -0.81
N ALA A 118 -9.06 2.55 -0.95
CA ALA A 118 -7.93 2.08 -1.76
C ALA A 118 -7.30 0.77 -1.24
N LYS A 119 -7.40 0.47 0.06
CA LYS A 119 -6.96 -0.83 0.59
C LYS A 119 -7.86 -1.96 0.11
N ASP A 120 -9.17 -1.73 0.11
CA ASP A 120 -10.15 -2.69 -0.41
C ASP A 120 -9.94 -2.89 -1.91
N VAL A 121 -9.73 -1.80 -2.66
CA VAL A 121 -9.38 -1.86 -4.09
C VAL A 121 -8.15 -2.73 -4.31
N LEU A 122 -7.06 -2.52 -3.56
CA LEU A 122 -5.86 -3.33 -3.69
C LEU A 122 -6.12 -4.82 -3.41
N GLY A 123 -6.97 -5.13 -2.42
CA GLY A 123 -7.40 -6.50 -2.15
C GLY A 123 -8.09 -7.15 -3.36
N PHE A 124 -9.04 -6.45 -3.98
CA PHE A 124 -9.71 -6.94 -5.19
C PHE A 124 -8.74 -7.07 -6.37
N VAL A 125 -7.83 -6.11 -6.57
CA VAL A 125 -6.79 -6.19 -7.61
C VAL A 125 -5.90 -7.41 -7.37
N PHE A 126 -5.55 -7.70 -6.12
CA PHE A 126 -4.74 -8.87 -5.75
C PHE A 126 -5.43 -10.18 -6.12
N GLU A 127 -6.74 -10.29 -5.87
CA GLU A 127 -7.52 -11.49 -6.20
C GLU A 127 -7.76 -11.65 -7.70
N THR A 128 -8.12 -10.55 -8.38
CA THR A 128 -8.62 -10.58 -9.76
C THR A 128 -7.53 -10.35 -10.79
N GLY A 129 -6.58 -9.46 -10.52
CA GLY A 129 -5.63 -8.90 -11.48
C GLY A 129 -6.21 -7.76 -12.32
N ASP A 130 -7.41 -7.26 -12.00
CA ASP A 130 -8.05 -6.17 -12.74
C ASP A 130 -7.40 -4.82 -12.44
N ALA A 131 -7.60 -3.84 -13.35
CA ALA A 131 -7.12 -2.47 -13.13
C ALA A 131 -7.85 -1.80 -11.94
N PRO A 132 -7.13 -1.03 -11.07
CA PRO A 132 -7.73 -0.31 -9.94
C PRO A 132 -8.96 0.54 -10.30
N SER A 133 -8.92 1.31 -11.39
CA SER A 133 -10.08 2.11 -11.82
C SER A 133 -11.32 1.28 -12.12
N ALA A 134 -11.14 0.13 -12.78
CA ALA A 134 -12.24 -0.79 -13.08
C ALA A 134 -12.84 -1.40 -11.80
N VAL A 135 -12.00 -1.73 -10.82
CA VAL A 135 -12.44 -2.19 -9.50
C VAL A 135 -13.23 -1.10 -8.79
N VAL A 136 -12.74 0.15 -8.79
CA VAL A 136 -13.41 1.29 -8.14
C VAL A 136 -14.81 1.50 -8.70
N GLU A 137 -14.96 1.46 -10.03
CA GLU A 137 -16.25 1.62 -10.69
C GLU A 137 -17.19 0.45 -10.38
N ARG A 138 -16.71 -0.79 -10.49
CA ARG A 138 -17.51 -2.00 -10.26
C ARG A 138 -18.01 -2.12 -8.82
N GLU A 139 -17.14 -1.84 -7.85
CA GLU A 139 -17.44 -2.01 -6.43
C GLU A 139 -18.07 -0.76 -5.79
N GLY A 140 -18.13 0.35 -6.54
CA GLY A 140 -18.70 1.62 -6.07
C GLY A 140 -17.86 2.27 -4.96
N LEU A 141 -16.54 2.21 -5.07
CA LEU A 141 -15.58 2.65 -4.04
C LEU A 141 -15.06 4.07 -4.27
N ALA A 142 -15.68 4.84 -5.16
CA ALA A 142 -15.32 6.23 -5.39
C ALA A 142 -15.56 7.07 -4.12
N SER A 143 -14.70 8.06 -3.90
CA SER A 143 -14.85 9.01 -2.80
C SER A 143 -16.17 9.76 -2.92
N MET A 144 -16.89 9.84 -1.81
CA MET A 144 -18.13 10.62 -1.73
C MET A 144 -17.83 12.12 -1.69
N GLY A 145 -18.70 12.90 -2.35
CA GLY A 145 -18.65 14.36 -2.29
C GLY A 145 -18.97 14.89 -0.89
N GLY A 146 -18.63 16.16 -0.62
CA GLY A 146 -18.88 16.78 0.68
C GLY A 146 -20.37 16.81 1.09
N ASP A 147 -21.26 17.07 0.13
CA ASP A 147 -22.70 17.13 0.38
C ASP A 147 -23.30 15.74 0.62
N GLU A 148 -22.88 14.74 -0.17
CA GLU A 148 -23.30 13.35 0.01
C GLU A 148 -22.87 12.80 1.37
N LEU A 149 -21.61 13.05 1.76
CA LEU A 149 -21.08 12.66 3.05
C LEU A 149 -21.83 13.32 4.20
N SER A 150 -22.15 14.61 4.07
CA SER A 150 -22.94 15.34 5.07
C SER A 150 -24.31 14.70 5.29
N GLY A 151 -24.98 14.30 4.20
CA GLY A 151 -26.27 13.58 4.24
C GLY A 151 -26.16 12.23 4.97
N THR A 152 -25.16 11.41 4.63
CA THR A 152 -24.95 10.13 5.33
C THR A 152 -24.64 10.32 6.81
N VAL A 153 -23.89 11.37 7.18
CA VAL A 153 -23.63 11.69 8.59
C VAL A 153 -24.94 12.03 9.33
N ASP A 154 -25.83 12.81 8.72
CA ASP A 154 -27.14 13.11 9.32
C ASP A 154 -27.99 11.85 9.54
N GLU A 155 -28.02 10.95 8.55
CA GLU A 155 -28.72 9.67 8.67
C GLU A 155 -28.18 8.82 9.83
N VAL A 156 -26.84 8.75 9.98
CA VAL A 156 -26.21 8.01 11.09
C VAL A 156 -26.52 8.64 12.45
N ILE A 157 -26.52 9.98 12.55
CA ILE A 157 -26.90 10.68 13.79
C ILE A 157 -28.35 10.36 14.16
N VAL A 158 -29.27 10.41 13.18
CA VAL A 158 -30.69 10.10 13.39
C VAL A 158 -30.90 8.64 13.79
N ALA A 159 -30.14 7.71 13.21
CA ALA A 159 -30.22 6.29 13.52
C ALA A 159 -29.60 5.91 14.88
N ASN A 160 -28.75 6.76 15.47
CA ASN A 160 -28.02 6.50 16.73
C ASN A 160 -28.19 7.67 17.72
N PRO A 161 -29.44 7.94 18.19
CA PRO A 161 -29.74 9.14 18.98
C PRO A 161 -29.07 9.13 20.36
N ASP A 162 -28.91 7.96 20.99
CA ASP A 162 -28.29 7.82 22.31
C ASP A 162 -26.80 8.13 22.25
N GLU A 163 -26.11 7.59 21.25
CA GLU A 163 -24.69 7.84 21.00
C GLU A 163 -24.43 9.29 20.60
N ALA A 164 -25.30 9.86 19.76
CA ALA A 164 -25.23 11.27 19.41
C ALA A 164 -25.40 12.17 20.65
N GLY A 165 -26.35 11.85 21.53
CA GLY A 165 -26.54 12.55 22.81
C GLY A 165 -25.29 12.52 23.68
N ARG A 166 -24.69 11.34 23.86
CA ARG A 166 -23.45 11.18 24.65
C ARG A 166 -22.26 11.97 24.10
N VAL A 167 -22.15 12.09 22.78
CA VAL A 167 -21.12 12.92 22.16
C VAL A 167 -21.36 14.41 22.45
N ARG A 168 -22.61 14.88 22.40
CA ARG A 168 -22.97 16.26 22.79
C ARG A 168 -22.66 16.55 24.25
N ASP A 169 -22.82 15.56 25.12
CA ASP A 169 -22.46 15.65 26.55
C ASP A 169 -20.93 15.63 26.80
N GLY A 170 -20.12 15.51 25.74
CA GLY A 170 -18.66 15.59 25.79
C GLY A 170 -17.95 14.23 25.88
N ASP A 171 -18.65 13.10 25.74
CA ASP A 171 -18.03 11.77 25.72
C ASP A 171 -17.36 11.49 24.37
N LYS A 172 -16.12 11.99 24.23
CA LYS A 172 -15.29 11.82 23.03
C LYS A 172 -14.94 10.38 22.69
N LYS A 173 -15.24 9.39 23.54
CA LYS A 173 -15.02 7.97 23.21
C LYS A 173 -16.08 7.44 22.26
N VAL A 174 -17.31 7.95 22.35
CA VAL A 174 -18.45 7.48 21.56
C VAL A 174 -18.37 7.95 20.11
N ILE A 175 -17.67 9.05 19.83
CA ILE A 175 -17.51 9.53 18.45
C ILE A 175 -16.81 8.50 17.54
N GLY A 176 -15.91 7.67 18.09
CA GLY A 176 -15.25 6.63 17.32
C GLY A 176 -16.23 5.57 16.78
N PHE A 177 -17.29 5.28 17.54
CA PHE A 177 -18.36 4.41 17.11
C PHE A 177 -19.16 5.02 15.95
N LEU A 178 -19.56 6.29 16.08
CA LEU A 178 -20.29 6.99 15.01
C LEU A 178 -19.47 7.12 13.73
N VAL A 179 -18.16 7.40 13.85
CA VAL A 179 -17.23 7.35 12.70
C VAL A 179 -17.27 5.97 12.06
N GLY A 180 -17.21 4.89 12.84
CA GLY A 180 -17.32 3.52 12.32
C GLY A 180 -18.64 3.25 11.59
N GLN A 181 -19.77 3.76 12.08
CA GLN A 181 -21.07 3.63 11.42
C GLN A 181 -21.11 4.37 10.08
N VAL A 182 -20.61 5.60 10.02
CA VAL A 182 -20.53 6.36 8.76
C VAL A 182 -19.60 5.65 7.78
N MET A 183 -18.41 5.22 8.21
CA MET A 183 -17.48 4.49 7.36
C MET A 183 -18.08 3.19 6.80
N LYS A 184 -18.91 2.50 7.59
CA LYS A 184 -19.65 1.32 7.12
C LYS A 184 -20.74 1.68 6.10
N ALA A 185 -21.49 2.75 6.35
CA ALA A 185 -22.54 3.22 5.44
C ALA A 185 -21.96 3.67 4.09
N THR A 186 -20.79 4.32 4.10
CA THR A 186 -20.09 4.79 2.90
C THR A 186 -19.18 3.75 2.26
N ARG A 187 -19.09 2.53 2.84
CA ARG A 187 -18.13 1.47 2.43
C ARG A 187 -16.69 1.99 2.31
N GLY A 188 -16.29 2.84 3.25
CA GLY A 188 -14.95 3.44 3.24
C GLY A 188 -14.76 4.55 2.20
N GLY A 189 -15.78 4.93 1.42
CA GLY A 189 -15.74 6.02 0.44
C GLY A 189 -15.58 7.42 1.04
N ALA A 190 -15.32 7.54 2.34
CA ALA A 190 -15.01 8.80 3.02
C ALA A 190 -13.72 8.67 3.83
N ASP A 191 -13.00 9.78 4.00
CA ASP A 191 -11.87 9.82 4.92
C ASP A 191 -12.35 9.90 6.38
N GLY A 192 -11.85 9.01 7.24
CA GLY A 192 -12.28 8.95 8.64
C GLY A 192 -11.98 10.21 9.45
N GLY A 193 -10.93 10.96 9.09
CA GLY A 193 -10.63 12.28 9.66
C GLY A 193 -11.69 13.30 9.27
N ARG A 194 -12.07 13.34 7.99
CA ARG A 194 -13.16 14.21 7.50
C ARG A 194 -14.51 13.86 8.10
N VAL A 195 -14.84 12.57 8.21
CA VAL A 195 -16.06 12.08 8.88
C VAL A 195 -16.10 12.55 10.33
N ARG A 196 -15.00 12.38 11.08
CA ARG A 196 -14.91 12.82 12.47
C ARG A 196 -15.14 14.32 12.59
N GLN A 197 -14.53 15.12 11.70
CA GLN A 197 -14.70 16.56 11.69
C GLN A 197 -16.17 16.95 11.47
N LEU A 198 -16.84 16.36 10.47
CA LEU A 198 -18.25 16.63 10.18
C LEU A 198 -19.17 16.23 11.34
N LEU A 199 -18.90 15.09 11.98
CA LEU A 199 -19.64 14.66 13.17
C LEU A 199 -19.49 15.67 14.32
N MET A 200 -18.27 16.17 14.58
CA MET A 200 -18.06 17.21 15.59
C MET A 200 -18.77 18.50 15.22
N GLU A 201 -18.66 18.97 13.97
CA GLU A 201 -19.32 20.19 13.50
C GLU A 201 -20.84 20.13 13.68
N LYS A 202 -21.47 18.99 13.38
CA LYS A 202 -22.93 18.80 13.50
C LYS A 202 -23.41 18.56 14.94
N LEU A 203 -22.57 17.97 15.80
CA LEU A 203 -22.94 17.64 17.18
C LEU A 203 -22.55 18.74 18.19
N ASP A 204 -21.48 19.50 17.96
CA ASP A 204 -21.08 20.65 18.79
C ASP A 204 -21.89 21.92 18.44
N GLY A 205 -22.48 21.97 17.24
CA GLY A 205 -23.24 23.12 16.71
C GLY A 205 -24.74 23.12 17.02
N GLN A 206 -25.25 22.17 17.83
CA GLN A 206 -26.65 22.10 18.29
C GLN A 206 -26.79 22.31 19.79
#